data_AF-A0A109BJP8-F1
#
_entry.id   AF-A0A109BJP8-F1
#
_cell.length_a   1.000
_cell.length_b   1.000
_cell.length_c   1.000
_cell.angle_alpha   90.00
_cell.angle_beta   90.00
_cell.angle_gamma   90.00
#
_symmetry.space_group_name_H-M   'P 1'
#
loop_
_entity.id
_entity.type
_entity.pdbx_description
1 polymer ?
#
loop_
_entity_poly.entity_id
_entity_poly.type
_entity_poly.pdbx_seq_one_letter_code
_entity_poly.pdbx_strand_id
1 'polypeptide(L)'
;MHVLAELLRDPTAHAILLTIGMAILILPMIALSIWYHRNIKKTEGGRRLMGQQALTAPIVGSLSGFATGLSLGKAIEQGRYGDHARKMQHRVYWVTGLWFAALVIYFGLFIWADELNRPAPIPAL
;
A
#
# COMPACT_ATOMS: atom_id res chain seq x y z
N MET A 1 -26.65 16.05 -2.76
CA MET A 1 -26.09 15.70 -4.09
C MET A 1 -25.53 16.93 -4.83
N HIS A 2 -26.03 18.16 -4.61
CA HIS A 2 -25.34 19.39 -5.07
C HIS A 2 -24.01 19.68 -4.37
N VAL A 3 -23.89 19.29 -3.09
CA VAL A 3 -22.74 19.60 -2.22
C VAL A 3 -21.41 18.99 -2.71
N LEU A 4 -21.39 17.77 -3.27
CA LEU A 4 -20.16 17.14 -3.77
C LEU A 4 -19.67 17.78 -5.08
N ALA A 5 -20.59 18.12 -5.99
CA ALA A 5 -20.28 18.81 -7.24
C ALA A 5 -19.86 20.27 -7.00
N GLU A 6 -20.42 20.93 -5.99
CA GLU A 6 -19.97 22.26 -5.53
C GLU A 6 -18.62 22.20 -4.83
N LEU A 7 -18.37 21.17 -3.99
CA LEU A 7 -17.05 20.95 -3.38
C LEU A 7 -15.96 20.69 -4.42
N LEU A 8 -16.27 19.99 -5.51
CA LEU A 8 -15.29 19.72 -6.58
C LEU A 8 -14.98 20.96 -7.44
N ARG A 9 -15.83 21.99 -7.41
CA ARG A 9 -15.55 23.29 -8.05
C ARG A 9 -14.65 24.19 -7.20
N ASP A 10 -14.62 23.98 -5.87
CA ASP A 10 -13.73 24.72 -4.99
C ASP A 10 -12.31 24.10 -5.05
N PRO A 11 -11.30 24.85 -5.55
CA PRO A 11 -9.93 24.34 -5.64
C PRO A 11 -9.35 23.91 -4.28
N THR A 12 -9.83 24.51 -3.19
CA THR A 12 -9.39 24.19 -1.82
C THR A 12 -9.92 22.83 -1.39
N ALA A 13 -11.20 22.56 -1.61
CA ALA A 13 -11.81 21.28 -1.27
C ALA A 13 -11.25 20.14 -2.15
N HIS A 14 -10.98 20.39 -3.42
CA HIS A 14 -10.30 19.43 -4.29
C HIS A 14 -8.88 19.11 -3.78
N ALA A 15 -8.10 20.11 -3.38
CA ALA A 15 -6.77 19.90 -2.80
C ALA A 15 -6.81 19.09 -1.49
N ILE A 16 -7.80 19.34 -0.63
CA ILE A 16 -7.99 18.58 0.61
C ILE A 16 -8.32 17.12 0.30
N LEU A 17 -9.26 16.86 -0.63
CA LEU A 17 -9.63 15.50 -1.03
C LEU A 17 -8.44 14.72 -1.62
N LEU A 18 -7.66 15.36 -2.49
CA LEU A 18 -6.43 14.78 -3.05
C LEU A 18 -5.39 14.49 -1.96
N THR A 19 -5.20 15.41 -1.02
CA THR A 19 -4.25 15.25 0.09
C THR A 19 -4.66 14.08 0.99
N ILE A 20 -5.95 13.98 1.32
CA ILE A 20 -6.50 12.86 2.09
C ILE A 20 -6.34 11.54 1.32
N GLY A 21 -6.63 11.54 0.01
CA GLY A 21 -6.42 10.38 -0.85
C GLY A 21 -4.95 9.91 -0.85
N MET A 22 -4.00 10.84 -1.02
CA MET A 22 -2.58 10.52 -0.91
C MET A 22 -2.18 10.01 0.47
N ALA A 23 -2.72 10.61 1.53
CA ALA A 23 -2.45 10.19 2.90
C ALA A 23 -2.92 8.75 3.15
N ILE A 24 -4.11 8.37 2.67
CA ILE A 24 -4.66 7.01 2.75
C ILE A 24 -3.79 6.00 1.97
N LEU A 25 -3.18 6.42 0.86
CA LEU A 25 -2.29 5.58 0.08
C LEU A 25 -0.92 5.38 0.75
N ILE A 26 -0.36 6.42 1.37
CA ILE A 26 1.03 6.42 1.80
C ILE A 26 1.18 6.07 3.29
N LEU A 27 0.35 6.64 4.17
CA LEU A 27 0.51 6.50 5.62
C LEU A 27 0.48 5.04 6.10
N PRO A 28 -0.41 4.15 5.61
CA PRO A 28 -0.43 2.77 6.05
C PRO A 28 0.87 2.03 5.71
N MET A 29 1.47 2.32 4.56
CA MET A 29 2.75 1.73 4.14
C MET A 29 3.91 2.22 4.98
N ILE A 30 3.95 3.52 5.29
CA ILE A 30 4.97 4.08 6.20
C ILE A 30 4.82 3.46 7.59
N ALA A 31 3.61 3.44 8.14
CA ALA A 31 3.33 2.90 9.46
C ALA A 31 3.67 1.40 9.55
N LEU A 32 3.29 0.61 8.54
CA LEU A 32 3.60 -0.81 8.46
C LEU A 32 5.10 -1.05 8.34
N SER A 33 5.80 -0.25 7.54
CA SER A 33 7.27 -0.31 7.41
C SER A 33 7.96 -0.02 8.74
N ILE A 34 7.58 1.06 9.44
CA ILE A 34 8.13 1.41 10.75
C ILE A 34 7.86 0.28 11.75
N TRP A 35 6.62 -0.21 11.81
CA TRP A 35 6.23 -1.29 12.70
C TRP A 35 7.01 -2.58 12.42
N TYR A 36 7.17 -2.94 11.15
CA TYR A 36 7.93 -4.13 10.73
C TYR A 36 9.40 -4.03 11.15
N HIS A 37 10.07 -2.94 10.82
CA HIS A 37 11.49 -2.74 11.16
C HIS A 37 11.73 -2.75 12.67
N ARG A 38 10.82 -2.16 13.46
CA ARG A 38 10.92 -2.16 14.93
C ARG A 38 10.72 -3.55 15.53
N ASN A 39 9.87 -4.38 14.94
CA ASN A 39 9.57 -5.69 15.52
C ASN A 39 10.48 -6.81 15.01
N ILE A 40 10.90 -6.81 13.75
CA ILE A 40 11.73 -7.90 13.21
C ILE A 40 13.14 -7.93 13.81
N LYS A 41 13.70 -6.76 14.14
CA LYS A 41 15.01 -6.63 14.79
C LYS A 41 15.05 -7.22 16.22
N LYS A 42 13.90 -7.56 16.81
CA LYS A 42 13.83 -8.16 18.15
C LYS A 42 14.34 -9.61 18.19
N THR A 43 14.50 -10.25 17.04
CA THR A 43 14.96 -11.64 16.94
C THR A 43 16.30 -11.74 16.20
N GLU A 44 17.09 -12.75 16.53
CA GLU A 44 18.38 -12.96 15.87
C GLU A 44 18.21 -13.22 14.36
N GLY A 45 17.22 -14.05 13.99
CA GLY A 45 16.89 -14.30 12.58
C GLY A 45 16.49 -13.04 11.83
N GLY A 46 15.69 -12.17 12.45
CA GLY A 46 15.31 -10.89 11.85
C GLY A 46 16.46 -9.89 11.71
N ARG A 47 17.43 -9.89 12.65
CA ARG A 47 18.67 -9.10 12.51
C ARG A 47 19.52 -9.61 11.34
N ARG A 48 19.65 -10.93 11.18
CA ARG A 48 20.38 -11.54 10.05
C ARG A 48 19.70 -11.22 8.70
N LEU A 49 18.36 -11.27 8.65
CA LEU A 49 17.59 -10.88 7.47
C LEU A 49 17.85 -9.42 7.09
N MET A 50 17.77 -8.50 8.06
CA MET A 50 18.03 -7.07 7.84
C MET A 50 19.47 -6.80 7.39
N GLY A 51 20.45 -7.52 7.95
CA GLY A 51 21.84 -7.45 7.52
C GLY A 51 22.02 -7.86 6.06
N GLN A 52 21.35 -8.95 5.62
CA GLN A 52 21.39 -9.38 4.22
C GLN A 52 20.65 -8.42 3.29
N GLN A 53 19.52 -7.87 3.71
CA GLN A 53 18.81 -6.83 2.95
C GLN A 53 19.63 -5.54 2.82
N ALA A 54 20.38 -5.13 3.84
CA ALA A 54 21.25 -3.96 3.77
C ALA A 54 22.40 -4.16 2.77
N LEU A 55 22.97 -5.36 2.69
CA LEU A 55 24.01 -5.72 1.72
C LEU A 55 23.48 -5.86 0.29
N THR A 56 22.18 -6.16 0.15
CA THR A 56 21.52 -6.39 -1.13
C THR A 56 20.52 -5.29 -1.47
N ALA A 57 20.66 -4.11 -0.84
CA ALA A 57 19.65 -3.05 -0.90
C ALA A 57 19.37 -2.69 -2.36
N PRO A 58 18.15 -2.94 -2.85
CA PRO A 58 17.85 -2.76 -4.25
C PRO A 58 17.82 -1.28 -4.59
N ILE A 59 18.26 -0.93 -5.81
CA ILE A 59 17.93 0.34 -6.42
C ILE A 59 16.39 0.38 -6.55
N VAL A 60 15.75 1.32 -5.85
CA VAL A 60 14.29 1.49 -5.86
C VAL A 60 13.82 1.61 -7.31
N GLY A 61 12.96 0.69 -7.76
CA GLY A 61 12.40 0.67 -9.12
C GLY A 61 13.06 -0.32 -10.11
N SER A 62 14.08 -1.09 -9.71
CA SER A 62 14.69 -2.09 -10.62
C SER A 62 14.00 -3.46 -10.58
N LEU A 63 13.91 -4.13 -11.73
CA LEU A 63 13.45 -5.53 -11.84
C LEU A 63 14.33 -6.48 -11.01
N SER A 64 15.63 -6.21 -10.93
CA SER A 64 16.57 -6.98 -10.10
C SER A 64 16.26 -6.87 -8.62
N GLY A 65 15.80 -5.71 -8.16
CA GLY A 65 15.39 -5.49 -6.79
C GLY A 65 14.12 -6.26 -6.40
N PHE A 66 13.17 -6.32 -7.32
CA PHE A 66 11.97 -7.14 -7.15
C PHE A 66 12.30 -8.64 -7.11
N ALA A 67 13.12 -9.14 -8.04
CA ALA A 67 13.55 -10.54 -8.06
C ALA A 67 14.31 -10.93 -6.77
N THR A 68 15.15 -10.02 -6.26
CA THR A 68 15.84 -10.19 -4.98
C THR A 68 14.86 -10.20 -3.81
N GLY A 69 13.85 -9.33 -3.83
CA GLY A 69 12.78 -9.34 -2.83
C GLY A 69 11.99 -10.65 -2.80
N LEU A 70 11.68 -11.22 -3.97
CA LEU A 70 11.01 -12.52 -4.08
C LEU A 70 11.87 -13.67 -3.57
N SER A 71 13.17 -13.69 -3.89
CA SER A 71 14.07 -14.76 -3.41
C SER A 71 14.26 -14.69 -1.89
N LEU A 72 14.35 -13.49 -1.31
CA LEU A 72 14.32 -13.26 0.14
C LEU A 72 13.01 -13.73 0.76
N GLY A 73 11.86 -13.39 0.15
CA GLY A 73 10.55 -13.85 0.60
C GLY A 73 10.45 -15.37 0.66
N LYS A 74 10.91 -16.05 -0.40
CA LYS A 74 10.98 -17.52 -0.46
C LYS A 74 11.90 -18.09 0.62
N ALA A 75 13.04 -17.45 0.88
CA ALA A 75 13.97 -17.88 1.92
C ALA A 75 13.36 -17.75 3.34
N ILE A 76 12.51 -16.75 3.58
CA ILE A 76 11.77 -16.62 4.84
C ILE A 76 10.70 -17.70 4.98
N GLU A 77 9.98 -18.04 3.90
CA GLU A 77 9.00 -19.13 3.92
C GLU A 77 9.63 -20.50 4.18
N GLN A 78 10.84 -20.72 3.66
CA GLN A 78 11.65 -21.91 3.92
C GLN A 78 12.16 -22.00 5.37
N GLY A 79 11.85 -21.02 6.23
CA GLY A 79 12.21 -21.04 7.65
C GLY A 79 13.66 -20.66 7.94
N ARG A 80 14.42 -20.19 6.95
CA ARG A 80 15.85 -19.88 7.07
C ARG A 80 16.18 -18.79 8.11
N TYR A 81 15.19 -17.96 8.45
CA TYR A 81 15.32 -16.90 9.46
C TYR A 81 14.46 -17.17 10.71
N GLY A 82 13.91 -18.38 10.85
CA GLY A 82 13.09 -18.81 11.98
C GLY A 82 11.61 -18.45 11.89
N ASP A 83 10.80 -19.13 12.72
CA ASP A 83 9.33 -19.02 12.72
C ASP A 83 8.81 -17.61 13.01
N HIS A 84 9.57 -16.83 13.78
CA HIS A 84 9.18 -15.47 14.11
C HIS A 84 9.17 -14.57 12.86
N ALA A 85 10.17 -14.68 12.00
CA ALA A 85 10.24 -13.92 10.75
C ALA A 85 9.09 -14.31 9.81
N ARG A 86 8.80 -15.62 9.71
CA ARG A 86 7.69 -16.14 8.91
C ARG A 86 6.33 -15.62 9.41
N LYS A 87 6.06 -15.67 10.71
CA LYS A 87 4.83 -15.13 11.31
C LYS A 87 4.70 -13.63 11.07
N MET A 88 5.81 -12.88 11.15
CA MET A 88 5.80 -11.44 10.89
C MET A 88 5.46 -11.13 9.43
N GLN A 89 6.06 -11.86 8.48
CA GLN A 89 5.77 -11.71 7.06
C GLN A 89 4.30 -12.02 6.74
N HIS A 90 3.75 -13.07 7.34
CA HIS A 90 2.33 -13.41 7.14
C HIS A 90 1.40 -12.31 7.67
N ARG A 91 1.72 -11.67 8.80
CA ARG A 91 0.98 -10.51 9.32
C ARG A 91 1.04 -9.33 8.35
N VAL A 92 2.22 -9.04 7.80
CA VAL A 92 2.39 -7.98 6.79
C VAL A 92 1.52 -8.29 5.58
N TYR A 93 1.51 -9.52 5.07
CA TYR A 93 0.66 -9.91 3.95
C TYR A 93 -0.84 -9.75 4.24
N TRP A 94 -1.30 -10.13 5.43
CA TRP A 94 -2.68 -9.91 5.82
C TRP A 94 -3.04 -8.42 5.90
N VAL A 95 -2.19 -7.60 6.51
CA VAL A 95 -2.44 -6.15 6.63
C VAL A 95 -2.43 -5.48 5.25
N THR A 96 -1.43 -5.78 4.42
CA THR A 96 -1.35 -5.26 3.05
C THR A 96 -2.52 -5.73 2.19
N GLY A 97 -2.92 -7.00 2.29
CA GLY A 97 -4.06 -7.56 1.56
C GLY A 97 -5.38 -6.91 1.96
N LEU A 98 -5.63 -6.76 3.27
CA LEU A 98 -6.82 -6.08 3.78
C LEU A 98 -6.86 -4.61 3.36
N TRP A 99 -5.72 -3.92 3.43
CA TRP A 99 -5.61 -2.53 2.99
C TRP A 99 -5.86 -2.38 1.49
N PHE A 100 -5.29 -3.27 0.66
CA PHE A 100 -5.54 -3.26 -0.77
C PHE A 100 -7.02 -3.53 -1.10
N ALA A 101 -7.65 -4.47 -0.41
CA ALA A 101 -9.09 -4.72 -0.54
C ALA A 101 -9.92 -3.47 -0.18
N ALA A 102 -9.56 -2.76 0.89
CA ALA A 102 -10.20 -1.50 1.25
C ALA A 102 -10.02 -0.41 0.18
N LEU A 103 -8.84 -0.30 -0.45
CA LEU A 103 -8.62 0.60 -1.57
C LEU A 103 -9.49 0.23 -2.78
N VAL A 104 -9.57 -1.05 -3.14
CA VAL A 104 -10.41 -1.53 -4.25
C VAL A 104 -11.88 -1.18 -4.00
N ILE A 105 -12.37 -1.39 -2.78
CA ILE A 105 -13.74 -1.02 -2.39
C ILE A 105 -13.93 0.50 -2.49
N TYR A 106 -13.02 1.28 -1.91
CA TYR A 106 -13.10 2.74 -1.90
C TYR A 106 -13.12 3.33 -3.32
N PHE A 107 -12.16 2.97 -4.15
CA PHE A 107 -12.08 3.45 -5.53
C PHE A 107 -13.20 2.87 -6.41
N GLY A 108 -13.61 1.62 -6.18
CA GLY A 108 -14.73 1.00 -6.89
C GLY A 108 -16.04 1.75 -6.63
N LEU A 109 -16.31 2.10 -5.37
CA LEU A 109 -17.47 2.93 -5.00
C LEU A 109 -17.37 4.33 -5.59
N PHE A 110 -16.18 4.92 -5.63
CA PHE A 110 -15.96 6.25 -6.21
C PHE A 110 -16.24 6.26 -7.73
N ILE A 111 -15.69 5.30 -8.48
CA ILE A 111 -15.92 5.15 -9.93
C ILE A 111 -17.40 4.86 -10.21
N TRP A 112 -18.02 3.97 -9.43
CA TRP A 112 -19.44 3.66 -9.60
C TRP A 112 -20.34 4.88 -9.35
N ALA A 113 -20.02 5.67 -8.31
CA ALA A 113 -20.74 6.91 -8.03
C ALA A 113 -20.53 7.96 -9.13
N ASP A 114 -19.34 8.05 -9.72
CA ASP A 114 -19.06 8.96 -10.83
C ASP A 114 -19.84 8.58 -12.11
N GLU A 115 -19.88 7.28 -12.45
CA GLU A 115 -20.64 6.80 -13.62
C GLU A 115 -22.14 7.04 -13.46
N LEU A 116 -22.70 6.91 -12.25
CA LEU A 116 -24.10 7.24 -11.97
C LEU A 116 -24.40 8.74 -12.09
N ASN A 117 -23.39 9.61 -11.92
CA ASN A 117 -23.53 11.06 -11.99
C ASN A 117 -23.24 11.64 -13.38
N ARG A 118 -22.95 10.79 -14.38
CA ARG A 118 -22.63 11.25 -15.73
C ARG A 118 -23.87 11.93 -16.35
N PRO A 119 -23.80 13.23 -16.70
CA PRO A 119 -24.93 13.93 -17.28
C PRO A 119 -25.31 13.30 -18.62
N ALA A 120 -26.62 13.24 -18.89
CA ALA A 120 -27.12 12.71 -20.15
C ALA A 120 -26.50 13.48 -21.34
N PRO A 121 -26.13 12.78 -22.43
CA PRO A 121 -25.57 13.44 -23.61
C PRO A 121 -26.55 14.50 -24.11
N ILE A 122 -26.08 15.76 -24.23
CA ILE A 122 -26.86 16.85 -24.81
C ILE A 122 -27.11 16.48 -26.27
N PRO A 123 -28.38 16.34 -26.73
CA PRO A 123 -28.64 16.09 -28.13
C PRO A 123 -28.08 17.25 -28.95
N ALA A 124 -27.21 16.94 -29.91
CA ALA A 124 -26.67 17.91 -30.84
C ALA A 124 -27.84 18.53 -31.62
N LEU A 125 -28.02 19.85 -31.49
CA LEU A 125 -28.91 20.67 -32.31
C LEU A 125 -28.20 21.09 -33.59
#